data_AF-A0A372IXE8-F1
#
_entry.id   AF-A0A372IXE8-F1
#
_cell.length_a   1.000
_cell.length_b   1.000
_cell.length_c   1.000
_cell.angle_alpha   90.00
_cell.angle_beta   90.00
_cell.angle_gamma   90.00
#
_symmetry.space_group_name_H-M   'P 1'
#
loop_
_entity.id
_entity.type
_entity.pdbx_description
1 polymer ?
#
loop_
_entity_poly.entity_id
_entity_poly.type
_entity_poly.pdbx_seq_one_letter_code
_entity_poly.pdbx_strand_id
1 'polypeptide(L)'
;MPPSADAARLERVLFEIKRVIVGQDRLVERMLVSLLARGHVLLEGVPGVAKTLAVETLARVVGGRFTRLQFTPDLVPADIIGTRIYKAGQDAFDTELGPVFANFVLTDEINRAPAKVQSALLEVMAERQVSIGGVTHRLPDPFLVLATQNPIESEGVYPLPEAQRDRFLMKVLVDYPSPEEEREIIYRMGSTPPVPETVLDPEDLLRMQRTASQVFVHHALVDYVVRLVVATRAPREHGMEDVAAWVSYGASPRASLGLIAASRALALVRGRDYVLPQDVLDVTTDVLRHRLVLSYDALADGVPADHVVKRILQTVPLPQVAPRQRAAGGGPAVPGGPAVPPYGGAQPTFGPPGPSGPSYGPPQGGPYPGGPQFGGPQPGPGPQPGGATAASGPSQPGANGYDRGSAPA
;
A
#
# COMPACT_ATOMS: atom_id res chain seq x y z
N MET A 1 -26.66 12.07 -5.85
CA MET A 1 -26.06 12.00 -7.19
C MET A 1 -25.77 10.55 -7.52
N PRO A 2 -25.89 10.12 -8.78
CA PRO A 2 -25.46 8.78 -9.17
C PRO A 2 -23.93 8.65 -9.02
N PRO A 3 -23.39 7.44 -8.76
CA PRO A 3 -21.94 7.21 -8.64
C PRO A 3 -21.12 7.72 -9.84
N SER A 4 -21.72 7.74 -11.04
CA SER A 4 -21.09 8.29 -12.26
C SER A 4 -20.81 9.79 -12.20
N ALA A 5 -21.62 10.57 -11.49
CA ALA A 5 -21.38 12.00 -11.32
C ALA A 5 -20.28 12.29 -10.29
N ASP A 6 -20.22 11.50 -9.21
CA ASP A 6 -19.12 11.56 -8.25
C ASP A 6 -17.80 11.14 -8.93
N ALA A 7 -17.83 10.12 -9.79
CA ALA A 7 -16.68 9.67 -10.57
C ALA A 7 -16.09 10.76 -11.47
N ALA A 8 -16.92 11.47 -12.24
CA ALA A 8 -16.46 12.56 -13.11
C ALA A 8 -15.80 13.70 -12.32
N ARG A 9 -16.31 14.00 -11.12
CA ARG A 9 -15.68 14.99 -10.23
C ARG A 9 -14.35 14.48 -9.65
N LEU A 10 -14.27 13.20 -9.27
CA LEU A 10 -13.02 12.59 -8.79
C LEU A 10 -11.96 12.54 -9.90
N GLU A 11 -12.34 12.29 -11.15
CA GLU A 11 -11.45 12.38 -12.30
C GLU A 11 -10.91 13.79 -12.49
N ARG A 12 -11.77 14.81 -12.34
CA ARG A 12 -11.33 16.22 -12.36
C ARG A 12 -10.39 16.56 -11.20
N VAL A 13 -10.64 16.03 -10.00
CA VAL A 13 -9.71 16.16 -8.86
C VAL A 13 -8.35 15.56 -9.19
N LEU A 14 -8.32 14.33 -9.72
CA LEU A 14 -7.07 13.68 -10.13
C LEU A 14 -6.34 14.49 -11.20
N PHE A 15 -7.06 15.02 -12.19
CA PHE A 15 -6.50 15.87 -13.23
C PHE A 15 -5.82 17.12 -12.64
N GLU A 16 -6.50 17.85 -11.75
CA GLU A 16 -5.94 19.05 -11.10
C GLU A 16 -4.71 18.73 -10.26
N ILE A 17 -4.68 17.59 -9.57
CA ILE A 17 -3.49 17.17 -8.81
C ILE A 17 -2.34 16.82 -9.76
N LYS A 18 -2.59 16.06 -10.83
CA LYS A 18 -1.57 15.65 -11.82
C LYS A 18 -1.01 16.80 -12.66
N ARG A 19 -1.72 17.94 -12.73
CA ARG A 19 -1.18 19.17 -13.30
C ARG A 19 -0.02 19.73 -12.47
N VAL A 20 -0.03 19.54 -11.16
CA VAL A 20 1.02 20.01 -10.25
C VAL A 20 2.05 18.91 -10.01
N ILE A 21 1.59 17.70 -9.69
CA ILE A 21 2.44 16.58 -9.30
C ILE A 21 2.83 15.75 -10.52
N VAL A 22 4.12 15.44 -10.63
CA VAL A 22 4.71 14.63 -11.73
C VAL A 22 5.13 13.27 -11.19
N GLY A 23 4.80 12.19 -11.91
CA GLY A 23 5.38 10.86 -11.66
C GLY A 23 4.92 10.13 -10.39
N GLN A 24 3.95 10.70 -9.66
CA GLN A 24 3.49 10.13 -8.38
C GLN A 24 2.04 9.66 -8.44
N ASP A 25 1.64 9.06 -9.56
CA ASP A 25 0.28 8.60 -9.80
C ASP A 25 -0.23 7.69 -8.68
N ARG A 26 0.61 6.75 -8.23
CA ARG A 26 0.27 5.85 -7.13
C ARG A 26 0.06 6.58 -5.82
N LEU A 27 0.92 7.55 -5.48
CA LEU A 27 0.76 8.33 -4.25
C LEU A 27 -0.57 9.10 -4.29
N VAL A 28 -0.82 9.82 -5.37
CA VAL A 28 -2.04 10.61 -5.56
C VAL A 28 -3.30 9.74 -5.46
N GLU A 29 -3.32 8.60 -6.16
CA GLU A 29 -4.44 7.66 -6.09
C GLU A 29 -4.65 7.15 -4.65
N ARG A 30 -3.57 6.75 -3.96
CA ARG A 30 -3.65 6.21 -2.59
C ARG A 30 -4.06 7.26 -1.56
N MET A 31 -3.65 8.52 -1.70
CA MET A 31 -4.14 9.61 -0.86
C MET A 31 -5.65 9.82 -1.04
N LEU A 32 -6.14 9.83 -2.29
CA LEU A 32 -7.57 10.00 -2.58
C LEU A 32 -8.39 8.80 -2.08
N VAL A 33 -7.89 7.57 -2.31
CA VAL A 33 -8.51 6.34 -1.77
C VAL A 33 -8.60 6.39 -0.25
N SER A 34 -7.53 6.82 0.42
CA SER A 34 -7.49 6.89 1.89
C SER A 34 -8.42 7.96 2.44
N LEU A 35 -8.52 9.11 1.76
CA LEU A 35 -9.49 10.16 2.08
C LEU A 35 -10.93 9.66 1.99
N LEU A 36 -11.29 8.95 0.91
CA LEU A 36 -12.63 8.40 0.70
C LEU A 36 -12.94 7.22 1.65
N ALA A 37 -11.93 6.41 1.96
CA ALA A 37 -12.01 5.30 2.92
C ALA A 37 -11.93 5.75 4.39
N ARG A 38 -11.76 7.06 4.65
CA ARG A 38 -11.61 7.64 5.99
C ARG A 38 -10.42 7.07 6.78
N GLY A 39 -9.37 6.67 6.08
CA GLY A 39 -8.19 6.04 6.65
C GLY A 39 -6.95 6.92 6.52
N HIS A 40 -6.07 6.85 7.52
CA HIS A 40 -4.82 7.61 7.54
C HIS A 40 -3.71 6.92 6.75
N VAL A 41 -2.72 7.68 6.29
CA VAL A 41 -1.64 7.18 5.43
C VAL A 41 -0.28 7.37 6.09
N LEU A 42 0.54 6.33 6.04
CA LEU A 42 1.95 6.37 6.39
C LEU A 42 2.79 6.44 5.10
N LEU A 43 3.52 7.54 4.90
CA LEU A 43 4.32 7.82 3.72
C LEU A 43 5.80 7.57 4.02
N GLU A 44 6.33 6.45 3.55
CA GLU A 44 7.76 6.15 3.67
C GLU A 44 8.47 6.46 2.37
N GLY A 45 9.66 7.04 2.46
CA GLY A 45 10.46 7.34 1.27
C GLY A 45 11.46 8.44 1.55
N VAL A 46 12.35 8.65 0.59
CA VAL A 46 13.45 9.60 0.68
C VAL A 46 12.96 11.06 0.80
N PRO A 47 13.73 11.94 1.45
CA PRO A 47 13.43 13.37 1.49
C PRO A 47 13.51 13.98 0.09
N GLY A 48 12.76 15.07 -0.13
CA GLY A 48 12.81 15.84 -1.39
C GLY A 48 11.87 15.36 -2.50
N VAL A 49 11.15 14.26 -2.35
CA VAL A 49 10.20 13.73 -3.38
C VAL A 49 8.82 14.39 -3.32
N ALA A 50 8.74 15.70 -3.09
CA ALA A 50 7.52 16.50 -3.18
C ALA A 50 6.26 15.99 -2.41
N LYS A 51 6.43 15.16 -1.36
CA LYS A 51 5.31 14.62 -0.55
C LYS A 51 4.45 15.73 0.04
N THR A 52 5.08 16.76 0.60
CA THR A 52 4.40 17.92 1.16
C THR A 52 3.55 18.64 0.12
N LEU A 53 4.12 18.87 -1.07
CA LEU A 53 3.41 19.51 -2.18
C LEU A 53 2.20 18.67 -2.63
N ALA A 54 2.33 17.35 -2.68
CA ALA A 54 1.24 16.45 -3.05
C ALA A 54 0.06 16.53 -2.08
N VAL A 55 0.33 16.56 -0.77
CA VAL A 55 -0.71 16.69 0.26
C VAL A 55 -1.37 18.06 0.24
N GLU A 56 -0.57 19.13 0.14
CA GLU A 56 -1.09 20.49 0.07
C GLU A 56 -1.96 20.71 -1.17
N THR A 57 -1.51 20.19 -2.31
CA THR A 57 -2.26 20.20 -3.58
C THR A 57 -3.60 19.48 -3.41
N LEU A 58 -3.61 18.27 -2.85
CA LEU A 58 -4.85 17.53 -2.59
C LEU A 58 -5.80 18.34 -1.70
N ALA A 59 -5.31 18.88 -0.58
CA ALA A 59 -6.13 19.66 0.35
C ALA A 59 -6.78 20.88 -0.34
N ARG A 60 -6.01 21.59 -1.17
CA ARG A 60 -6.50 22.73 -1.95
C ARG A 60 -7.53 22.35 -3.00
N VAL A 61 -7.30 21.26 -3.74
CA VAL A 61 -8.22 20.76 -4.78
C VAL A 61 -9.56 20.32 -4.18
N VAL A 62 -9.56 19.79 -2.96
CA VAL A 62 -10.79 19.33 -2.27
C VAL A 62 -11.36 20.32 -1.25
N GLY A 63 -10.85 21.55 -1.23
CA GLY A 63 -11.38 22.64 -0.38
C GLY A 63 -11.18 22.45 1.13
N GLY A 64 -10.20 21.64 1.54
CA GLY A 64 -9.91 21.38 2.95
C GLY A 64 -8.82 22.30 3.52
N ARG A 65 -8.88 22.52 4.84
CA ARG A 65 -7.80 23.20 5.57
C ARG A 65 -6.60 22.26 5.74
N PHE A 66 -5.40 22.76 5.47
CA PHE A 66 -4.14 22.04 5.58
C PHE A 66 -3.28 22.61 6.71
N THR A 67 -2.68 21.71 7.49
CA THR A 67 -1.63 22.04 8.45
C THR A 67 -0.46 21.08 8.29
N ARG A 68 0.75 21.61 8.43
CA ARG A 68 1.99 20.86 8.47
C ARG A 68 2.60 20.91 9.87
N LEU A 69 3.06 19.75 10.35
CA LEU A 69 3.70 19.55 11.64
C LEU A 69 5.03 18.83 11.42
N GLN A 70 6.12 19.42 11.91
CA GLN A 70 7.40 18.74 11.96
C GLN A 70 7.53 18.04 13.31
N PHE A 71 7.81 16.74 13.32
CA PHE A 71 8.06 16.02 14.56
C PHE A 71 9.54 16.15 14.93
N THR A 72 9.78 16.63 16.14
CA THR A 72 11.12 16.84 16.69
C THR A 72 11.23 16.18 18.08
N PRO A 73 12.44 15.88 18.57
CA PRO A 73 12.63 15.21 19.86
C PRO A 73 12.11 16.00 21.08
N ASP A 74 12.01 17.33 20.95
CA ASP A 74 11.57 18.28 21.97
C ASP A 74 10.05 18.54 21.96
N LEU A 75 9.34 18.05 20.94
CA LEU A 75 7.90 18.25 20.81
C LEU A 75 7.16 17.64 22.02
N VAL A 76 6.12 18.32 22.51
CA VAL A 76 5.23 17.79 23.55
C VAL A 76 3.80 17.59 23.02
N PRO A 77 2.98 16.72 23.66
CA PRO A 77 1.60 16.50 23.22
C PRO A 77 0.75 17.77 23.10
N ALA A 78 1.01 18.77 23.95
CA ALA A 78 0.30 20.05 23.93
C ALA A 78 0.56 20.85 22.63
N ASP A 79 1.72 20.68 21.99
CA ASP A 79 2.05 21.35 20.72
C ASP A 79 1.24 20.79 19.54
N ILE A 80 0.69 19.58 19.70
CA ILE A 80 -0.17 18.92 18.70
C ILE A 80 -1.63 19.22 18.99
N ILE A 81 -2.05 19.02 20.23
CA ILE A 81 -3.46 19.07 20.66
C ILE A 81 -3.92 20.50 20.91
N GLY A 82 -3.06 21.35 21.46
CA GLY A 82 -3.41 22.67 21.99
C GLY A 82 -3.23 22.74 23.50
N THR A 83 -3.30 23.96 24.03
CA THR A 83 -3.05 24.26 25.44
C THR A 83 -3.99 25.36 25.95
N ARG A 84 -4.03 25.55 27.27
CA ARG A 84 -4.72 26.71 27.87
C ARG A 84 -3.72 27.81 28.14
N ILE A 85 -3.99 28.98 27.59
CA ILE A 85 -3.19 30.18 27.78
C ILE A 85 -3.91 31.13 28.74
N TYR A 86 -3.18 31.68 29.71
CA TYR A 86 -3.71 32.70 30.60
C TYR A 86 -3.66 34.06 29.91
N LYS A 87 -4.82 34.71 29.73
CA LYS A 87 -4.92 36.06 29.15
C LYS A 87 -5.04 37.07 30.28
N ALA A 88 -3.90 37.67 30.65
CA ALA A 88 -3.80 38.64 31.75
C ALA A 88 -4.78 39.83 31.65
N GLY A 89 -5.16 40.23 30.43
CA GLY A 89 -6.13 41.31 30.21
C GLY A 89 -7.60 40.95 30.52
N GLN A 90 -7.93 39.66 30.65
CA GLN A 90 -9.28 39.17 30.90
C GLN A 90 -9.39 38.36 32.21
N ASP A 91 -8.27 38.18 32.93
CA ASP A 91 -8.12 37.29 34.08
C ASP A 91 -8.75 35.90 33.84
N ALA A 92 -8.57 35.38 32.62
CA ALA A 92 -9.22 34.16 32.16
C ALA A 92 -8.25 33.25 31.41
N PHE A 93 -8.51 31.94 31.47
CA PHE A 93 -7.80 30.93 30.70
C PHE A 93 -8.55 30.64 29.40
N ASP A 94 -7.96 31.00 28.27
CA ASP A 94 -8.46 30.69 26.93
C ASP A 94 -7.80 29.43 26.38
N THR A 95 -8.52 28.70 25.53
CA THR A 95 -8.00 27.48 24.90
C THR A 95 -7.45 27.80 23.51
N GLU A 96 -6.16 27.62 23.33
CA GLU A 96 -5.50 27.69 22.03
C GLU A 96 -5.49 26.30 21.41
N LEU A 97 -6.23 26.13 20.31
CA LEU A 97 -6.34 24.86 19.60
C LEU A 97 -5.07 24.57 18.81
N GLY A 98 -4.61 23.32 18.90
CA GLY A 98 -3.40 22.89 18.23
C GLY A 98 -3.55 22.74 16.70
N PRO A 99 -2.43 22.46 16.02
CA PRO A 99 -2.35 22.30 14.57
C PRO A 99 -3.18 21.13 14.01
N VAL A 100 -3.60 20.17 14.83
CA VAL A 100 -4.46 19.05 14.40
C VAL A 100 -5.88 19.47 14.02
N PHE A 101 -6.30 20.69 14.32
CA PHE A 101 -7.64 21.21 13.99
C PHE A 101 -7.76 21.68 12.53
N ALA A 102 -7.31 20.83 11.60
CA ALA A 102 -7.40 20.99 10.15
C ALA A 102 -7.99 19.74 9.49
N ASN A 103 -8.42 19.83 8.24
CA ASN A 103 -8.94 18.67 7.50
C ASN A 103 -7.81 17.73 7.07
N PHE A 104 -6.65 18.30 6.72
CA PHE A 104 -5.45 17.58 6.30
C PHE A 104 -4.30 17.94 7.23
N VAL A 105 -3.74 16.94 7.88
CA VAL A 105 -2.59 17.11 8.78
C VAL A 105 -1.44 16.29 8.22
N LEU A 106 -0.40 16.96 7.74
CA LEU A 106 0.86 16.33 7.37
C LEU A 106 1.79 16.36 8.57
N THR A 107 2.22 15.19 9.06
CA THR A 107 3.21 15.08 10.12
C THR A 107 4.51 14.55 9.54
N ASP A 108 5.53 15.38 9.45
CA ASP A 108 6.83 15.01 8.95
C ASP A 108 7.68 14.33 10.02
N GLU A 109 8.36 13.24 9.66
CA GLU A 109 9.30 12.52 10.52
C GLU A 109 8.68 12.04 11.84
N ILE A 110 7.52 11.38 11.76
CA ILE A 110 6.78 10.90 12.96
C ILE A 110 7.65 10.05 13.89
N ASN A 111 8.66 9.37 13.34
CA ASN A 111 9.64 8.58 14.08
C ASN A 111 10.67 9.41 14.86
N ARG A 112 10.71 10.75 14.79
CA ARG A 112 11.64 11.57 15.59
C ARG A 112 11.05 12.07 16.92
N ALA A 113 9.72 12.06 17.06
CA ALA A 113 9.11 12.48 18.32
C ALA A 113 9.08 11.34 19.36
N PRO A 114 9.10 11.68 20.66
CA PRO A 114 8.93 10.70 21.73
C PRO A 114 7.61 9.91 21.63
N ALA A 115 7.59 8.70 22.18
CA ALA A 115 6.42 7.81 22.13
C ALA A 115 5.13 8.43 22.70
N LYS A 116 5.22 9.35 23.67
CA LYS A 116 4.06 10.08 24.23
C LYS A 116 3.41 11.01 23.19
N VAL A 117 4.21 11.67 22.37
CA VAL A 117 3.76 12.57 21.30
C VAL A 117 3.14 11.78 20.16
N GLN A 118 3.78 10.68 19.76
CA GLN A 118 3.23 9.74 18.79
C GLN A 118 1.87 9.21 19.26
N SER A 119 1.76 8.81 20.54
CA SER A 119 0.52 8.31 21.13
C SER A 119 -0.59 9.38 21.12
N ALA A 120 -0.26 10.63 21.41
CA ALA A 120 -1.20 11.75 21.36
C ALA A 120 -1.79 11.95 19.94
N LEU A 121 -0.96 11.94 18.89
CA LEU A 121 -1.44 12.01 17.51
C LEU A 121 -2.35 10.82 17.16
N LEU A 122 -2.00 9.62 17.61
CA LEU A 122 -2.76 8.40 17.30
C LEU A 122 -4.09 8.33 18.05
N GLU A 123 -4.17 8.93 19.23
CA GLU A 123 -5.42 9.15 19.96
C GLU A 123 -6.32 10.12 19.19
N VAL A 124 -5.78 11.25 18.73
CA VAL A 124 -6.48 12.21 17.86
C VAL A 124 -7.04 11.53 16.61
N MET A 125 -6.25 10.66 15.97
CA MET A 125 -6.67 9.87 14.80
C MET A 125 -7.83 8.92 15.11
N ALA A 126 -7.81 8.25 16.26
CA ALA A 126 -8.81 7.26 16.64
C ALA A 126 -10.12 7.91 17.11
N GLU A 127 -10.01 8.90 18.00
CA GLU A 127 -11.16 9.50 18.69
C GLU A 127 -11.79 10.66 17.92
N ARG A 128 -11.04 11.29 17.00
CA ARG A 128 -11.46 12.47 16.23
C ARG A 128 -11.94 13.65 17.09
N GLN A 129 -11.47 13.69 18.32
CA GLN A 129 -11.72 14.75 19.29
C GLN A 129 -10.57 14.79 20.29
N VAL A 130 -10.42 15.92 20.98
CA VAL A 130 -9.43 16.10 22.05
C VAL A 130 -10.07 16.81 23.22
N SER A 131 -9.56 16.57 24.42
CA SER A 131 -10.04 17.23 25.65
C SER A 131 -8.96 18.13 26.21
N ILE A 132 -9.23 19.44 26.29
CA ILE A 132 -8.29 20.45 26.78
C ILE A 132 -8.92 21.14 27.99
N GLY A 133 -8.29 20.98 29.16
CA GLY A 133 -8.77 21.55 30.43
C GLY A 133 -10.22 21.20 30.78
N GLY A 134 -10.66 19.98 30.46
CA GLY A 134 -12.01 19.49 30.75
C GLY A 134 -13.07 19.78 29.68
N VAL A 135 -12.72 20.51 28.62
CA VAL A 135 -13.62 20.77 27.48
C VAL A 135 -13.23 19.92 26.30
N THR A 136 -14.19 19.20 25.71
CA THR A 136 -13.97 18.38 24.52
C THR A 136 -14.19 19.19 23.25
N HIS A 137 -13.20 19.15 22.37
CA HIS A 137 -13.17 19.82 21.07
C HIS A 137 -13.14 18.77 19.96
N ARG A 138 -14.11 18.82 19.04
CA ARG A 138 -14.16 17.90 17.89
C ARG A 138 -13.28 18.40 16.76
N LEU A 139 -12.65 17.47 16.04
CA LEU A 139 -11.89 17.79 14.85
C LEU A 139 -12.83 18.08 13.66
N PRO A 140 -12.36 18.83 12.64
CA PRO A 140 -13.10 19.03 11.41
C PRO A 140 -13.39 17.69 10.70
N ASP A 141 -14.54 17.58 10.02
CA ASP A 141 -14.87 16.43 9.16
C ASP A 141 -14.95 16.93 7.71
N PRO A 142 -14.23 16.34 6.74
CA PRO A 142 -13.34 15.17 6.85
C PRO A 142 -11.99 15.48 7.52
N PHE A 143 -11.41 14.45 8.15
CA PHE A 143 -10.11 14.47 8.83
C PHE A 143 -9.16 13.40 8.27
N LEU A 144 -7.99 13.80 7.78
CA LEU A 144 -6.97 12.92 7.23
C LEU A 144 -5.57 13.33 7.73
N VAL A 145 -4.96 12.46 8.53
CA VAL A 145 -3.52 12.48 8.83
C VAL A 145 -2.73 11.72 7.76
N LEU A 146 -1.67 12.36 7.25
CA LEU A 146 -0.60 11.73 6.48
C LEU A 146 0.70 11.90 7.26
N ALA A 147 1.31 10.79 7.67
CA ALA A 147 2.54 10.80 8.45
C ALA A 147 3.71 10.34 7.60
N THR A 148 4.80 11.11 7.54
CA THR A 148 6.00 10.70 6.81
C THR A 148 7.00 10.01 7.74
N GLN A 149 7.71 9.02 7.20
CA GLN A 149 8.84 8.36 7.84
C GLN A 149 10.04 8.39 6.90
N ASN A 150 11.18 8.81 7.44
CA ASN A 150 12.45 8.75 6.73
C ASN A 150 13.19 7.46 7.12
N PRO A 151 13.40 6.50 6.19
CA PRO A 151 14.02 5.22 6.52
C PRO A 151 15.54 5.30 6.77
N ILE A 152 16.20 6.42 6.42
CA ILE A 152 17.67 6.54 6.41
C ILE A 152 18.21 7.15 7.72
N GLU A 153 17.36 7.76 8.54
CA GLU A 153 17.78 8.39 9.79
C GLU A 153 18.10 7.36 10.88
N SER A 154 19.34 7.42 11.39
CA SER A 154 19.86 6.49 12.39
C SER A 154 19.94 7.09 13.80
N GLU A 155 19.84 8.41 13.94
CA GLU A 155 20.00 9.12 15.21
C GLU A 155 18.68 9.73 15.69
N GLY A 156 18.34 9.53 16.96
CA GLY A 156 17.14 10.13 17.57
C GLY A 156 15.81 9.59 17.03
N VAL A 157 15.81 8.36 16.48
CA VAL A 157 14.60 7.73 15.93
C VAL A 157 13.95 6.77 16.92
N TYR A 158 12.65 6.97 17.12
CA TYR A 158 11.71 6.16 17.88
C TYR A 158 10.76 5.46 16.90
N PRO A 159 10.99 4.17 16.58
CA PRO A 159 10.12 3.46 15.65
C PRO A 159 8.71 3.36 16.21
N LEU A 160 7.71 3.54 15.34
CA LEU A 160 6.31 3.35 15.72
C LEU A 160 6.10 1.88 16.10
N PRO A 161 5.60 1.59 17.31
CA PRO A 161 5.16 0.25 17.69
C PRO A 161 4.15 -0.33 16.69
N GLU A 162 4.11 -1.64 16.55
CA GLU A 162 3.25 -2.34 15.59
C GLU A 162 1.77 -2.00 15.79
N ALA A 163 1.32 -1.97 17.05
CA ALA A 163 -0.05 -1.58 17.40
C ALA A 163 -0.39 -0.14 16.98
N GLN A 164 0.61 0.75 16.90
CA GLN A 164 0.45 2.12 16.43
C GLN A 164 0.38 2.18 14.90
N ARG A 165 1.29 1.46 14.21
CA ARG A 165 1.30 1.34 12.75
C ARG A 165 -0.03 0.79 12.21
N ASP A 166 -0.63 -0.18 12.90
CA ASP A 166 -1.90 -0.81 12.48
C ASP A 166 -3.10 0.18 12.40
N ARG A 167 -2.99 1.36 13.03
CA ARG A 167 -3.99 2.45 12.94
C ARG A 167 -3.99 3.16 11.59
N PHE A 168 -2.91 3.10 10.82
CA PHE A 168 -2.87 3.63 9.46
C PHE A 168 -3.53 2.66 8.49
N LEU A 169 -4.37 3.16 7.59
CA LEU A 169 -5.03 2.33 6.57
C LEU A 169 -3.98 1.75 5.61
N MET A 170 -3.06 2.61 5.14
CA MET A 170 -2.04 2.25 4.16
C MET A 170 -0.66 2.75 4.57
N LYS A 171 0.37 1.98 4.22
CA LYS A 171 1.75 2.45 4.09
C LYS A 171 2.10 2.51 2.61
N VAL A 172 2.42 3.70 2.13
CA VAL A 172 2.79 3.97 0.73
C VAL A 172 4.27 4.28 0.67
N LEU A 173 4.99 3.56 -0.18
CA LEU A 173 6.40 3.82 -0.47
C LEU A 173 6.49 4.83 -1.63
N VAL A 174 7.34 5.84 -1.47
CA VAL A 174 7.59 6.88 -2.48
C VAL A 174 9.08 6.89 -2.79
N ASP A 175 9.41 6.46 -4.01
CA ASP A 175 10.78 6.42 -4.52
C ASP A 175 11.14 7.74 -5.25
N TYR A 176 12.41 7.86 -5.64
CA TYR A 176 12.84 8.94 -6.53
C TYR A 176 12.09 8.87 -7.88
N PRO A 177 11.81 10.03 -8.51
CA PRO A 177 11.24 10.05 -9.85
C PRO A 177 12.20 9.40 -10.85
N SER A 178 11.64 8.81 -11.90
CA SER A 178 12.41 8.39 -13.08
C SER A 178 13.07 9.60 -13.77
N PRO A 179 14.12 9.41 -14.58
CA PRO A 179 14.75 10.50 -15.32
C PRO A 179 13.78 11.30 -16.21
N GLU A 180 12.74 10.64 -16.75
CA GLU A 180 11.69 11.28 -17.53
C GLU A 180 10.79 12.17 -16.66
N GLU A 181 10.38 11.66 -15.50
CA GLU A 181 9.58 12.41 -14.53
C GLU A 181 10.38 13.57 -13.93
N GLU A 182 11.67 13.37 -13.64
CA GLU A 182 12.55 14.42 -13.13
C GLU A 182 12.73 15.55 -14.16
N ARG A 183 12.88 15.21 -15.44
CA ARG A 183 12.90 16.21 -16.51
C ARG A 183 11.59 17.00 -16.59
N GLU A 184 10.46 16.33 -16.47
CA GLU A 184 9.16 16.99 -16.47
C GLU A 184 8.96 17.87 -15.22
N ILE A 185 9.48 17.47 -14.05
CA ILE A 185 9.53 18.32 -12.85
C ILE A 185 10.31 19.59 -13.15
N ILE A 186 11.48 19.50 -13.79
CA ILE A 186 12.29 20.68 -14.16
C ILE A 186 11.51 21.62 -15.08
N TYR A 187 10.84 21.11 -16.12
CA TYR A 187 10.06 21.97 -17.03
C TYR A 187 8.87 22.62 -16.34
N ARG A 188 8.16 21.87 -15.50
CA ARG A 188 6.92 22.31 -14.87
C ARG A 188 7.15 23.25 -13.68
N MET A 189 8.17 22.97 -12.87
CA MET A 189 8.49 23.75 -11.67
C MET A 189 9.57 24.81 -11.90
N GLY A 190 10.39 24.67 -12.96
CA GLY A 190 11.44 25.62 -13.30
C GLY A 190 10.94 26.93 -13.92
N SER A 191 9.65 27.02 -14.24
CA SER A 191 8.98 28.25 -14.70
C SER A 191 8.02 28.77 -13.63
N THR A 192 6.83 29.25 -14.00
CA THR A 192 5.79 29.60 -13.01
C THR A 192 5.07 28.32 -12.58
N PRO A 193 5.18 27.90 -11.30
CA PRO A 193 4.55 26.67 -10.86
C PRO A 193 3.03 26.71 -11.06
N PRO A 194 2.42 25.64 -11.57
CA PRO A 194 0.98 25.58 -11.76
C PRO A 194 0.26 25.65 -10.42
N VAL A 195 -0.81 26.43 -10.37
CA VAL A 195 -1.66 26.57 -9.19
C VAL A 195 -2.92 25.74 -9.41
N PRO A 196 -3.25 24.77 -8.53
CA PRO A 196 -4.40 23.90 -8.72
C PRO A 196 -5.71 24.65 -8.39
N GLU A 197 -6.77 24.33 -9.11
CA GLU A 197 -8.12 24.83 -8.83
C GLU A 197 -8.83 23.98 -7.77
N THR A 198 -9.66 24.62 -6.96
CA THR A 198 -10.55 23.91 -6.03
C THR A 198 -11.74 23.33 -6.81
N VAL A 199 -11.90 22.01 -6.76
CA VAL A 199 -12.91 21.24 -7.50
C VAL A 199 -14.04 20.79 -6.60
N LEU A 200 -13.73 20.46 -5.34
CA LEU A 200 -14.70 20.00 -4.34
C LEU A 200 -14.67 20.92 -3.11
N ASP A 201 -15.73 20.85 -2.33
CA ASP A 201 -15.76 21.34 -0.96
C ASP A 201 -15.81 20.17 0.05
N PRO A 202 -15.65 20.45 1.37
CA PRO A 202 -15.73 19.42 2.39
C PRO A 202 -17.07 18.66 2.44
N GLU A 203 -18.19 19.29 2.10
CA GLU A 203 -19.52 18.64 2.14
C GLU A 203 -19.69 17.62 1.01
N ASP A 204 -19.21 17.97 -0.19
CA ASP A 204 -19.07 17.07 -1.34
C ASP A 204 -18.25 15.84 -0.94
N LEU A 205 -17.14 16.05 -0.25
CA LEU A 205 -16.25 14.98 0.17
C LEU A 205 -16.90 14.04 1.19
N LEU A 206 -17.65 14.59 2.16
CA LEU A 206 -18.43 13.78 3.11
C LEU A 206 -19.51 12.95 2.41
N ARG A 207 -20.16 13.50 1.37
CA ARG A 207 -21.08 12.73 0.53
C ARG A 207 -20.34 11.61 -0.18
N MET A 208 -19.20 11.89 -0.82
CA MET A 208 -18.44 10.89 -1.56
C MET A 208 -17.90 9.77 -0.65
N GLN A 209 -17.50 10.07 0.59
CA GLN A 209 -17.15 9.05 1.59
C GLN A 209 -18.35 8.14 1.92
N ARG A 210 -19.57 8.69 1.98
CA ARG A 210 -20.79 7.88 2.14
C ARG A 210 -21.02 7.00 0.91
N THR A 211 -20.92 7.56 -0.30
CA THR A 211 -21.02 6.81 -1.56
C THR A 211 -19.99 5.67 -1.60
N ALA A 212 -18.72 5.95 -1.30
CA ALA A 212 -17.65 4.97 -1.25
C ALA A 212 -17.98 3.83 -0.27
N SER A 213 -18.48 4.14 0.92
CA SER A 213 -18.81 3.09 1.89
C SER A 213 -19.96 2.17 1.46
N GLN A 214 -20.79 2.60 0.50
CA GLN A 214 -21.92 1.84 -0.06
C GLN A 214 -21.61 1.10 -1.36
N VAL A 215 -20.41 1.26 -1.93
CA VAL A 215 -19.97 0.53 -3.13
C VAL A 215 -20.12 -0.98 -2.91
N PHE A 216 -20.74 -1.65 -3.88
CA PHE A 216 -21.09 -3.06 -3.78
C PHE A 216 -19.84 -3.94 -3.72
N VAL A 217 -19.85 -4.91 -2.80
CA VAL A 217 -18.80 -5.93 -2.69
C VAL A 217 -19.47 -7.29 -2.68
N HIS A 218 -19.15 -8.11 -3.66
CA HIS A 218 -19.66 -9.47 -3.74
C HIS A 218 -19.10 -10.33 -2.59
N HIS A 219 -19.91 -11.23 -2.03
CA HIS A 219 -19.51 -12.09 -0.88
C HIS A 219 -18.21 -12.87 -1.14
N ALA A 220 -18.03 -13.37 -2.37
CA ALA A 220 -16.79 -14.08 -2.76
C ALA A 220 -15.51 -13.21 -2.61
N LEU A 221 -15.61 -11.89 -2.76
CA LEU A 221 -14.50 -10.96 -2.51
C LEU A 221 -14.26 -10.76 -1.02
N VAL A 222 -15.32 -10.72 -0.21
CA VAL A 222 -15.21 -10.68 1.25
C VAL A 222 -14.50 -11.94 1.75
N ASP A 223 -14.92 -13.11 1.28
CA ASP A 223 -14.28 -14.39 1.61
C ASP A 223 -12.82 -14.44 1.16
N TYR A 224 -12.52 -13.90 -0.03
CA TYR A 224 -11.15 -13.80 -0.52
C TYR A 224 -10.27 -12.91 0.38
N VAL A 225 -10.77 -11.73 0.78
CA VAL A 225 -10.07 -10.82 1.71
C VAL A 225 -9.83 -11.50 3.06
N VAL A 226 -10.80 -12.25 3.58
CA VAL A 226 -10.63 -13.02 4.82
C VAL A 226 -9.54 -14.08 4.64
N ARG A 227 -9.57 -14.84 3.53
CA ARG A 227 -8.51 -15.84 3.23
C ARG A 227 -7.13 -15.20 3.15
N LEU A 228 -6.98 -14.04 2.51
CA LEU A 228 -5.71 -13.31 2.46
C LEU A 228 -5.19 -12.97 3.84
N VAL A 229 -6.04 -12.41 4.71
CA VAL A 229 -5.64 -12.02 6.06
C VAL A 229 -5.36 -13.24 6.94
N VAL A 230 -6.16 -14.30 6.86
CA VAL A 230 -5.92 -15.55 7.59
C VAL A 230 -4.61 -16.20 7.13
N ALA A 231 -4.29 -16.17 5.83
CA ALA A 231 -3.03 -16.70 5.30
C ALA A 231 -1.79 -15.99 5.87
N THR A 232 -1.90 -14.73 6.34
CA THR A 232 -0.81 -14.06 7.06
C THR A 232 -0.60 -14.60 8.48
N ARG A 233 -1.62 -15.23 9.08
CA ARG A 233 -1.60 -15.75 10.46
C ARG A 233 -1.36 -17.25 10.53
N ALA A 234 -1.83 -17.97 9.51
CA ALA A 234 -1.71 -19.42 9.40
C ALA A 234 -1.09 -19.83 8.04
N PRO A 235 0.11 -19.34 7.69
CA PRO A 235 0.71 -19.60 6.38
C PRO A 235 0.98 -21.10 6.10
N ARG A 236 1.24 -21.91 7.13
CA ARG A 236 1.44 -23.36 6.99
C ARG A 236 0.21 -24.10 6.47
N GLU A 237 -0.99 -23.65 6.83
CA GLU A 237 -2.25 -24.23 6.33
C GLU A 237 -2.42 -24.02 4.82
N HIS A 238 -1.66 -23.10 4.24
CA HIS A 238 -1.62 -22.80 2.81
C HIS A 238 -0.33 -23.32 2.13
N GLY A 239 0.46 -24.16 2.81
CA GLY A 239 1.70 -24.72 2.26
C GLY A 239 2.85 -23.71 2.09
N MET A 240 2.82 -22.59 2.83
CA MET A 240 3.86 -21.56 2.80
C MET A 240 4.78 -21.66 4.02
N GLU A 241 5.66 -22.66 4.05
CA GLU A 241 6.65 -22.85 5.13
C GLU A 241 7.66 -21.71 5.22
N ASP A 242 8.02 -21.14 4.06
CA ASP A 242 8.85 -19.94 3.93
C ASP A 242 8.22 -18.75 4.68
N VAL A 243 6.95 -18.43 4.38
CA VAL A 243 6.23 -17.34 5.05
C VAL A 243 6.04 -17.61 6.54
N ALA A 244 5.84 -18.87 6.93
CA ALA A 244 5.73 -19.26 8.34
C ALA A 244 7.02 -19.02 9.14
N ALA A 245 8.19 -19.12 8.50
CA ALA A 245 9.46 -18.76 9.09
C ALA A 245 9.68 -17.25 9.13
N TRP A 246 9.14 -16.51 8.15
CA TRP A 246 9.33 -15.06 8.05
C TRP A 246 8.40 -14.22 8.92
N VAL A 247 7.20 -14.71 9.25
CA VAL A 247 6.17 -13.92 9.96
C VAL A 247 6.00 -14.42 11.39
N SER A 248 6.31 -13.57 12.36
CA SER A 248 6.03 -13.82 13.78
C SER A 248 4.55 -13.62 14.11
N TYR A 249 3.97 -12.53 13.60
CA TYR A 249 2.54 -12.21 13.79
C TYR A 249 1.94 -11.65 12.50
N GLY A 250 0.82 -12.24 12.08
CA GLY A 250 0.07 -11.82 10.91
C GLY A 250 -0.78 -10.56 11.13
N ALA A 251 -1.42 -10.10 10.06
CA ALA A 251 -2.17 -8.86 10.05
C ALA A 251 -3.45 -8.93 10.91
N SER A 252 -3.83 -7.83 11.58
CA SER A 252 -5.02 -7.75 12.45
C SER A 252 -6.35 -7.74 11.67
N PRO A 253 -7.53 -7.87 12.32
CA PRO A 253 -8.82 -7.69 11.64
C PRO A 253 -9.01 -6.32 10.99
N ARG A 254 -8.24 -5.30 11.40
CA ARG A 254 -8.22 -4.00 10.72
C ARG A 254 -7.73 -4.11 9.29
N ALA A 255 -6.90 -5.11 8.97
CA ALA A 255 -6.51 -5.40 7.59
C ALA A 255 -7.73 -5.77 6.74
N SER A 256 -8.61 -6.65 7.21
CA SER A 256 -9.81 -7.05 6.46
C SER A 256 -10.74 -5.86 6.23
N LEU A 257 -11.00 -5.06 7.27
CA LEU A 257 -11.80 -3.83 7.16
C LEU A 257 -11.15 -2.83 6.21
N GLY A 258 -9.83 -2.65 6.34
CA GLY A 258 -9.04 -1.73 5.52
C GLY A 258 -9.03 -2.11 4.05
N LEU A 259 -8.83 -3.40 3.73
CA LEU A 259 -8.86 -3.91 2.36
C LEU A 259 -10.21 -3.64 1.70
N ILE A 260 -11.32 -3.90 2.40
CA ILE A 260 -12.66 -3.65 1.87
C ILE A 260 -12.92 -2.15 1.68
N ALA A 261 -12.61 -1.33 2.68
CA ALA A 261 -12.82 0.12 2.61
C ALA A 261 -11.97 0.76 1.49
N ALA A 262 -10.70 0.36 1.37
CA ALA A 262 -9.80 0.80 0.32
C ALA A 262 -10.26 0.35 -1.07
N SER A 263 -10.69 -0.91 -1.21
CA SER A 263 -11.16 -1.44 -2.51
C SER A 263 -12.44 -0.75 -2.98
N ARG A 264 -13.36 -0.45 -2.05
CA ARG A 264 -14.57 0.33 -2.33
C ARG A 264 -14.24 1.74 -2.81
N ALA A 265 -13.36 2.43 -2.08
CA ALA A 265 -12.90 3.76 -2.46
C ALA A 265 -12.18 3.75 -3.81
N LEU A 266 -11.32 2.77 -4.07
CA LEU A 266 -10.62 2.62 -5.36
C LEU A 266 -11.58 2.36 -6.52
N ALA A 267 -12.59 1.51 -6.32
CA ALA A 267 -13.62 1.28 -7.32
C ALA A 267 -14.35 2.59 -7.67
N LEU A 268 -14.72 3.40 -6.66
CA LEU A 268 -15.35 4.70 -6.88
C LEU A 268 -14.44 5.70 -7.61
N VAL A 269 -13.15 5.76 -7.23
CA VAL A 269 -12.14 6.58 -7.93
C VAL A 269 -12.01 6.19 -9.40
N ARG A 270 -12.17 4.89 -9.70
CA ARG A 270 -12.17 4.33 -11.06
C ARG A 270 -13.56 4.37 -11.73
N GLY A 271 -14.50 5.10 -11.16
CA GLY A 271 -15.83 5.32 -11.70
C GLY A 271 -16.80 4.14 -11.66
N ARG A 272 -16.56 3.18 -10.76
CA ARG A 272 -17.39 1.99 -10.58
C ARG A 272 -18.11 2.00 -9.23
N ASP A 273 -19.31 1.45 -9.20
CA ASP A 273 -20.13 1.25 -8.01
C ASP A 273 -20.06 -0.20 -7.47
N TYR A 274 -19.16 -1.02 -8.01
CA TYR A 274 -18.83 -2.36 -7.52
C TYR A 274 -17.32 -2.61 -7.53
N VAL A 275 -16.87 -3.41 -6.56
CA VAL A 275 -15.48 -3.85 -6.43
C VAL A 275 -15.16 -5.02 -7.34
N LEU A 276 -14.00 -4.97 -8.01
CA LEU A 276 -13.42 -6.08 -8.77
C LEU A 276 -12.27 -6.74 -7.97
N PRO A 277 -11.92 -8.01 -8.27
CA PRO A 277 -10.76 -8.66 -7.67
C PRO A 277 -9.47 -7.84 -7.81
N GLN A 278 -9.28 -7.17 -8.94
CA GLN A 278 -8.12 -6.32 -9.19
C GLN A 278 -8.00 -5.16 -8.19
N ASP A 279 -9.12 -4.57 -7.75
CA ASP A 279 -9.08 -3.46 -6.78
C ASP A 279 -8.53 -3.93 -5.43
N VAL A 280 -8.89 -5.16 -5.02
CA VAL A 280 -8.36 -5.77 -3.81
C VAL A 280 -6.86 -6.00 -3.96
N LEU A 281 -6.42 -6.57 -5.08
CA LEU A 281 -5.00 -6.81 -5.34
C LEU A 281 -4.17 -5.52 -5.29
N ASP A 282 -4.64 -4.47 -5.97
CA ASP A 282 -3.93 -3.20 -6.11
C ASP A 282 -3.68 -2.51 -4.76
N VAL A 283 -4.59 -2.66 -3.79
CA VAL A 283 -4.45 -2.07 -2.46
C VAL A 283 -3.81 -3.03 -1.44
N THR A 284 -3.69 -4.32 -1.75
CA THR A 284 -3.31 -5.34 -0.75
C THR A 284 -1.94 -5.08 -0.15
N THR A 285 -0.92 -4.81 -0.97
CA THR A 285 0.43 -4.56 -0.48
C THR A 285 0.49 -3.31 0.41
N ASP A 286 -0.21 -2.25 0.02
CA ASP A 286 -0.24 -0.98 0.77
C ASP A 286 -0.93 -1.13 2.13
N VAL A 287 -1.94 -2.00 2.21
CA VAL A 287 -2.68 -2.28 3.44
C VAL A 287 -1.96 -3.30 4.33
N LEU A 288 -1.28 -4.30 3.78
CA LEU A 288 -0.70 -5.39 4.58
C LEU A 288 0.74 -5.14 5.03
N ARG A 289 1.58 -4.46 4.24
CA ARG A 289 3.04 -4.38 4.48
C ARG A 289 3.43 -3.88 5.87
N HIS A 290 2.62 -3.01 6.48
CA HIS A 290 2.90 -2.43 7.80
C HIS A 290 2.17 -3.12 8.95
N ARG A 291 1.41 -4.16 8.63
CA ARG A 291 0.63 -4.97 9.59
C ARG A 291 1.24 -6.35 9.82
N LEU A 292 2.34 -6.67 9.12
CA LEU A 292 3.09 -7.90 9.32
C LEU A 292 4.26 -7.65 10.27
N VAL A 293 4.38 -8.51 11.26
CA VAL A 293 5.52 -8.55 12.17
C VAL A 293 6.45 -9.65 11.69
N LEU A 294 7.62 -9.24 11.17
CA LEU A 294 8.60 -10.19 10.68
C LEU A 294 9.37 -10.83 11.84
N SER A 295 9.87 -12.04 11.63
CA SER A 295 10.77 -12.72 12.56
C SER A 295 12.14 -12.06 12.59
N TYR A 296 12.87 -12.27 13.69
CA TYR A 296 14.24 -11.76 13.82
C TYR A 296 15.12 -12.25 12.68
N ASP A 297 15.03 -13.54 12.34
CA ASP A 297 15.80 -14.14 11.25
C ASP A 297 15.46 -13.50 9.90
N ALA A 298 14.17 -13.26 9.63
CA ALA A 298 13.75 -12.58 8.39
C ALA A 298 14.25 -11.14 8.30
N LEU A 299 14.28 -10.41 9.43
CA LEU A 299 14.86 -9.07 9.48
C LEU A 299 16.38 -9.12 9.26
N ALA A 300 17.08 -10.09 9.86
CA ALA A 300 18.51 -10.30 9.69
C ALA A 300 18.87 -10.64 8.24
N ASP A 301 18.02 -11.43 7.56
CA ASP A 301 18.14 -11.80 6.15
C ASP A 301 17.68 -10.68 5.19
N GLY A 302 17.18 -9.55 5.72
CA GLY A 302 16.71 -8.42 4.93
C GLY A 302 15.46 -8.72 4.09
N VAL A 303 14.61 -9.66 4.52
CA VAL A 303 13.38 -10.03 3.79
C VAL A 303 12.38 -8.88 3.85
N PRO A 304 11.99 -8.28 2.71
CA PRO A 304 11.04 -7.18 2.74
C PRO A 304 9.60 -7.71 2.93
N ALA A 305 8.78 -6.97 3.69
CA ALA A 305 7.37 -7.31 3.91
C ALA A 305 6.58 -7.47 2.59
N ASP A 306 6.93 -6.70 1.55
CA ASP A 306 6.34 -6.80 0.22
C ASP A 306 6.55 -8.19 -0.42
N HIS A 307 7.67 -8.86 -0.15
CA HIS A 307 7.92 -10.22 -0.63
C HIS A 307 6.95 -11.20 0.04
N VAL A 308 6.76 -11.08 1.35
CA VAL A 308 5.77 -11.89 2.08
C VAL A 308 4.37 -11.71 1.50
N VAL A 309 3.94 -10.47 1.29
CA VAL A 309 2.62 -10.18 0.71
C VAL A 309 2.50 -10.75 -0.70
N LYS A 310 3.53 -10.60 -1.54
CA LYS A 310 3.55 -11.16 -2.90
C LYS A 310 3.42 -12.68 -2.88
N ARG A 311 4.11 -13.37 -1.98
CA ARG A 311 4.04 -14.82 -1.83
C ARG A 311 2.64 -15.30 -1.44
N ILE A 312 1.98 -14.56 -0.54
CA ILE A 312 0.58 -14.81 -0.16
C ILE A 312 -0.35 -14.62 -1.35
N LEU A 313 -0.23 -13.50 -2.08
CA LEU A 313 -1.06 -13.20 -3.25
C LEU A 313 -0.92 -14.25 -4.37
N GLN A 314 0.26 -14.82 -4.54
CA GLN A 314 0.51 -15.90 -5.51
C GLN A 314 -0.08 -17.25 -5.09
N THR A 315 -0.29 -17.46 -3.80
CA THR A 315 -0.73 -18.75 -3.24
C THR A 315 -2.24 -18.79 -3.02
N VAL A 316 -2.84 -17.68 -2.57
CA VAL A 316 -4.28 -17.61 -2.31
C VAL A 316 -5.04 -17.37 -3.62
N PRO A 317 -5.88 -18.30 -4.08
CA PRO A 317 -6.54 -18.19 -5.37
C PRO A 317 -7.55 -17.05 -5.40
N LEU A 318 -7.60 -16.35 -6.54
CA LEU A 318 -8.59 -15.31 -6.81
C LEU A 318 -10.01 -15.88 -6.75
N PRO A 319 -10.99 -15.07 -6.29
CA PRO A 319 -12.37 -15.52 -6.24
C PRO A 319 -12.92 -15.66 -7.66
N GLN A 320 -13.55 -16.80 -7.94
CA GLN A 320 -14.32 -16.98 -9.18
C GLN A 320 -15.69 -16.33 -9.00
N VAL A 321 -15.83 -15.10 -9.50
CA VAL A 321 -17.13 -14.43 -9.58
C VAL A 321 -17.78 -14.83 -10.90
N ALA A 322 -18.30 -16.07 -10.98
CA ALA A 322 -19.08 -16.47 -12.14
C ALA A 322 -20.37 -15.62 -12.18
N PRO A 323 -20.71 -14.96 -13.31
CA PRO A 323 -22.04 -14.39 -13.49
C PRO A 323 -23.04 -15.53 -13.30
N ARG A 324 -24.09 -15.31 -12.50
CA ARG A 324 -25.16 -16.31 -12.33
C ARG A 324 -25.86 -16.55 -13.67
N GLN A 325 -25.35 -17.46 -14.49
CA GLN A 325 -26.17 -18.28 -15.38
C GLN A 325 -26.38 -19.62 -14.68
N ARG A 326 -27.30 -19.62 -13.72
CA ARG A 326 -28.08 -20.82 -13.39
C ARG A 326 -29.53 -20.52 -13.71
N ALA A 327 -29.81 -20.54 -15.00
CA ALA A 327 -31.14 -20.80 -15.56
C ALA A 327 -30.95 -21.77 -16.72
N ALA A 328 -30.58 -23.01 -16.41
CA ALA A 328 -30.65 -24.13 -17.34
C ALA A 328 -30.66 -25.43 -16.51
N GLY A 329 -31.86 -25.96 -16.33
CA GLY A 329 -32.14 -27.15 -15.51
C GLY A 329 -33.62 -27.42 -15.30
N GLY A 330 -34.51 -26.47 -15.63
CA GLY A 330 -35.93 -26.71 -15.80
C GLY A 330 -36.33 -26.33 -17.22
N GLY A 331 -36.32 -27.29 -18.14
CA GLY A 331 -36.89 -27.08 -19.48
C GLY A 331 -38.40 -26.92 -19.37
N PRO A 332 -39.04 -26.01 -20.12
CA PRO A 332 -40.49 -25.98 -20.21
C PRO A 332 -40.96 -27.22 -20.98
N ALA A 333 -41.90 -27.96 -20.41
CA ALA A 333 -42.61 -29.03 -21.10
C ALA A 333 -43.32 -28.45 -22.33
N VAL A 334 -42.95 -28.94 -23.52
CA VAL A 334 -43.62 -28.62 -24.79
C VAL A 334 -44.85 -29.52 -24.91
N PRO A 335 -46.07 -28.99 -25.08
CA PRO A 335 -47.23 -29.82 -25.38
C PRO A 335 -47.39 -30.04 -26.90
N GLY A 336 -47.37 -31.31 -27.31
CA GLY A 336 -48.16 -31.86 -28.41
C GLY A 336 -47.87 -31.43 -29.85
N GLY A 337 -47.26 -32.32 -30.65
CA GLY A 337 -47.26 -32.29 -32.11
C GLY A 337 -46.85 -33.65 -32.70
N PRO A 338 -47.49 -34.17 -33.77
CA PRO A 338 -47.52 -35.59 -34.10
C PRO A 338 -46.26 -36.12 -34.80
N ALA A 339 -45.96 -37.40 -34.53
CA ALA A 339 -44.79 -38.13 -35.02
C ALA A 339 -44.91 -38.51 -36.51
N VAL A 340 -43.81 -38.32 -37.26
CA VAL A 340 -43.64 -38.77 -38.64
C VAL A 340 -42.62 -39.93 -38.66
N PRO A 341 -42.94 -41.09 -39.25
CA PRO A 341 -42.07 -42.28 -39.25
C PRO A 341 -40.92 -42.18 -40.27
N PRO A 342 -39.81 -42.91 -40.06
CA PRO A 342 -38.64 -42.87 -40.95
C PRO A 342 -38.84 -43.74 -42.19
N TYR A 343 -38.51 -43.19 -43.37
CA TYR A 343 -38.42 -43.92 -44.63
C TYR A 343 -37.00 -44.48 -44.85
N GLY A 344 -36.91 -45.76 -45.22
CA GLY A 344 -35.67 -46.42 -45.65
C GLY A 344 -35.46 -46.40 -47.17
N GLY A 345 -34.21 -46.63 -47.61
CA GLY A 345 -33.90 -47.01 -48.99
C GLY A 345 -32.54 -46.56 -49.57
N ALA A 346 -31.54 -47.46 -49.53
CA ALA A 346 -30.46 -47.77 -50.49
C ALA A 346 -29.43 -46.70 -51.00
N GLN A 347 -28.18 -46.82 -50.50
CA GLN A 347 -26.84 -47.05 -51.14
C GLN A 347 -26.42 -46.34 -52.46
N PRO A 348 -25.11 -45.99 -52.66
CA PRO A 348 -24.01 -46.98 -52.64
C PRO A 348 -22.66 -46.58 -52.03
N THR A 349 -21.92 -47.64 -51.70
CA THR A 349 -20.55 -47.77 -51.19
C THR A 349 -19.47 -47.62 -52.27
N PHE A 350 -18.38 -46.92 -51.97
CA PHE A 350 -17.11 -46.98 -52.71
C PHE A 350 -16.01 -47.61 -51.83
N GLY A 351 -15.38 -48.67 -52.34
CA GLY A 351 -14.28 -49.40 -51.70
C GLY A 351 -12.88 -48.88 -52.06
N PRO A 352 -11.82 -49.37 -51.41
CA PRO A 352 -10.45 -48.86 -51.54
C PRO A 352 -9.68 -49.56 -52.69
N PRO A 353 -8.72 -48.89 -53.35
CA PRO A 353 -7.81 -49.58 -54.26
C PRO A 353 -6.49 -50.01 -53.58
N GLY A 354 -6.16 -51.29 -53.72
CA GLY A 354 -4.85 -51.90 -53.48
C GLY A 354 -4.04 -52.10 -54.79
N PRO A 355 -2.86 -52.76 -54.75
CA PRO A 355 -1.63 -52.26 -55.38
C PRO A 355 -1.17 -52.99 -56.65
N SER A 356 -0.31 -52.33 -57.44
CA SER A 356 0.59 -52.98 -58.41
C SER A 356 1.79 -52.07 -58.75
N GLY A 357 3.00 -52.52 -58.39
CA GLY A 357 4.28 -52.00 -58.92
C GLY A 357 4.58 -52.52 -60.34
N PRO A 358 5.78 -52.28 -60.94
CA PRO A 358 7.05 -52.70 -60.32
C PRO A 358 8.29 -51.77 -60.51
N SER A 359 9.21 -51.89 -59.54
CA SER A 359 10.69 -51.87 -59.58
C SER A 359 11.48 -51.08 -60.64
N TYR A 360 12.43 -50.25 -60.18
CA TYR A 360 13.86 -50.30 -60.57
C TYR A 360 14.73 -49.54 -59.55
N GLY A 361 15.89 -50.10 -59.22
CA GLY A 361 17.07 -49.47 -58.60
C GLY A 361 18.28 -50.38 -58.84
N PRO A 362 19.48 -50.13 -58.28
CA PRO A 362 20.31 -48.92 -58.15
C PRO A 362 21.66 -49.13 -58.92
N PRO A 363 22.76 -48.35 -58.70
CA PRO A 363 23.75 -48.70 -57.63
C PRO A 363 24.52 -47.49 -57.02
N GLN A 364 24.77 -47.45 -55.70
CA GLN A 364 25.99 -47.81 -54.93
C GLN A 364 27.06 -46.71 -54.71
N GLY A 365 27.51 -46.58 -53.45
CA GLY A 365 28.85 -46.10 -53.06
C GLY A 365 28.93 -45.33 -51.73
N GLY A 366 29.22 -46.00 -50.60
CA GLY A 366 29.58 -45.39 -49.28
C GLY A 366 31.09 -45.04 -49.17
N PRO A 367 31.78 -45.14 -48.02
CA PRO A 367 31.44 -44.85 -46.60
C PRO A 367 32.56 -44.11 -45.76
N TYR A 368 32.19 -43.31 -44.72
CA TYR A 368 32.92 -42.94 -43.44
C TYR A 368 34.43 -42.54 -43.45
N PRO A 369 35.16 -42.19 -42.34
CA PRO A 369 34.86 -42.02 -40.89
C PRO A 369 35.49 -40.76 -40.19
N GLY A 370 35.26 -40.59 -38.87
CA GLY A 370 36.31 -40.09 -37.93
C GLY A 370 35.95 -38.98 -36.91
N GLY A 371 35.87 -39.34 -35.61
CA GLY A 371 36.03 -38.41 -34.47
C GLY A 371 37.52 -38.03 -34.23
N PRO A 372 37.94 -37.42 -33.09
CA PRO A 372 37.52 -37.78 -31.72
C PRO A 372 37.37 -36.63 -30.67
N GLN A 373 36.89 -37.03 -29.49
CA GLN A 373 36.87 -36.35 -28.18
C GLN A 373 38.27 -36.14 -27.56
N PHE A 374 38.40 -35.26 -26.55
CA PHE A 374 39.13 -35.36 -25.25
C PHE A 374 39.10 -33.94 -24.62
N GLY A 375 38.96 -33.66 -23.32
CA GLY A 375 38.90 -34.36 -22.04
C GLY A 375 38.93 -33.28 -20.92
N GLY A 376 38.38 -33.54 -19.73
CA GLY A 376 38.45 -32.64 -18.55
C GLY A 376 39.88 -32.49 -17.97
N PRO A 377 40.09 -31.79 -16.83
CA PRO A 377 39.67 -32.32 -15.51
C PRO A 377 39.37 -31.30 -14.37
N GLN A 378 38.68 -31.79 -13.34
CA GLN A 378 38.71 -31.40 -11.90
C GLN A 378 39.41 -32.58 -11.13
N PRO A 379 39.77 -32.56 -9.80
CA PRO A 379 39.55 -31.61 -8.68
C PRO A 379 40.70 -31.44 -7.60
N GLY A 380 40.55 -30.45 -6.68
CA GLY A 380 40.99 -30.41 -5.25
C GLY A 380 42.50 -30.35 -4.88
N PRO A 381 42.92 -30.13 -3.60
CA PRO A 381 42.20 -29.85 -2.33
C PRO A 381 42.69 -28.57 -1.56
N GLY A 382 42.07 -28.23 -0.42
CA GLY A 382 42.43 -27.09 0.47
C GLY A 382 43.71 -27.28 1.31
N PRO A 383 44.13 -26.25 2.09
CA PRO A 383 43.93 -26.29 3.55
C PRO A 383 43.68 -24.92 4.25
N GLN A 384 43.05 -24.97 5.44
CA GLN A 384 42.97 -23.91 6.49
C GLN A 384 44.19 -23.99 7.45
N PRO A 385 44.30 -23.20 8.55
CA PRO A 385 44.18 -21.74 8.76
C PRO A 385 45.43 -21.15 9.47
N GLY A 386 45.62 -19.83 9.48
CA GLY A 386 46.74 -19.18 10.19
C GLY A 386 46.34 -17.82 10.75
N GLY A 387 46.52 -17.65 12.07
CA GLY A 387 46.04 -16.52 12.85
C GLY A 387 46.86 -15.24 12.77
N ALA A 388 46.25 -14.15 13.21
CA ALA A 388 46.95 -12.99 13.74
C ALA A 388 46.09 -12.34 14.84
N THR A 389 46.55 -12.55 16.07
CA THR A 389 46.17 -11.83 17.28
C THR A 389 46.72 -10.41 17.24
N ALA A 390 45.87 -9.41 17.45
CA ALA A 390 46.28 -8.07 17.87
C ALA A 390 45.44 -7.66 19.08
N ALA A 391 46.00 -7.90 20.26
CA ALA A 391 45.51 -7.37 21.53
C ALA A 391 46.43 -6.22 21.95
N SER A 392 45.93 -4.99 21.88
CA SER A 392 46.49 -3.83 22.58
C SER A 392 45.59 -3.53 23.79
N GLY A 393 46.20 -3.47 24.96
CA GLY A 393 45.56 -3.38 26.27
C GLY A 393 44.82 -2.07 26.58
N PRO A 394 44.24 -1.97 27.78
CA PRO A 394 43.37 -0.88 28.18
C PRO A 394 44.16 0.32 28.68
N SER A 395 43.82 1.52 28.19
CA SER A 395 44.30 2.78 28.76
C SER A 395 43.12 3.50 29.41
N GLN A 396 43.23 3.73 30.71
CA GLN A 396 42.41 4.68 31.47
C GLN A 396 42.47 6.08 30.83
N PRO A 397 41.55 6.97 31.22
CA PRO A 397 42.04 8.26 31.70
C PRO A 397 41.62 8.51 33.14
N GLY A 398 42.63 8.82 33.95
CA GLY A 398 42.49 9.39 35.27
C GLY A 398 42.04 10.86 35.24
N ALA A 399 41.68 11.28 36.44
CA ALA A 399 41.29 12.61 36.84
C ALA A 399 42.31 13.71 36.52
N ASN A 400 41.78 14.90 36.22
CA ASN A 400 42.16 16.25 36.66
C ASN A 400 41.16 17.19 35.95
N GLY A 401 40.45 18.13 36.57
CA GLY A 401 40.78 18.96 37.71
C GLY A 401 40.82 20.42 37.22
N TYR A 402 39.94 21.27 37.77
CA TYR A 402 39.82 22.73 37.58
C TYR A 402 39.27 23.17 36.20
N ASP A 403 38.25 24.02 36.09
CA ASP A 403 38.22 25.37 36.65
C ASP A 403 36.80 25.94 36.87
N ARG A 404 36.70 26.85 37.84
CA ARG A 404 35.54 27.70 38.17
C ARG A 404 35.55 28.94 37.29
N GLY A 405 34.37 29.40 36.90
CA GLY A 405 34.18 30.76 36.37
C GLY A 405 32.72 30.97 35.97
N SER A 406 31.85 31.33 36.91
CA SER A 406 31.48 32.73 37.18
C SER A 406 30.59 33.32 36.08
N ALA A 407 29.29 33.39 36.38
CA ALA A 407 28.41 34.51 36.03
C ALA A 407 29.10 35.87 36.40
N PRO A 408 28.71 37.06 35.90
CA PRO A 408 27.31 37.45 35.62
C PRO A 408 27.07 38.41 34.44
N ALA A 409 25.79 38.52 34.04
CA ALA A 409 24.97 39.75 33.99
C ALA A 409 23.74 39.51 33.11
#